data_AF-A0A7S2ZXJ6-F1
#
_entry.id   AF-A0A7S2ZXJ6-F1
#
_cell.length_a   1.000
_cell.length_b   1.000
_cell.length_c   1.000
_cell.angle_alpha   90.00
_cell.angle_beta   90.00
_cell.angle_gamma   90.00
#
_symmetry.space_group_name_H-M   'P 1'
#
loop_
_entity.id
_entity.type
_entity.pdbx_description
1 polymer ?
#
loop_
_entity_poly.entity_id
_entity_poly.type
_entity_poly.pdbx_seq_one_letter_code
_entity_poly.pdbx_strand_id
1 'polypeptide(L)'
;MSNDSYEIAAEALSLAEARRGSLRGILFSLKGKSGRNWKSVYALAHETQRFHEVLQAAIEECSPVEELCEGLRDRKLWWLVRVLCYDATIGSGRKKVRSRKGSIARIVSKNANVLVDAIEAQHGGQWHNRNDLLGNGDDAKGLPRYARINLIKGTRERALSIYREEGYEVAVDEHIPNLLVFPSGTDLHSHETVGRGEVILQDKSSCMAAEAISPQRNWLVLDACAAPGNKTTHLASILSSMGSTIRPCVLALDRDEKRFQILKDRVKNAGAEDLVQCTRTDFLSIDPASKPFCDVKAIVLDPSCSGSGLVNRVSVSKSSDEEHVKRLDKLAHVQKLLLKHALSFPNVVIVSYSTCSIYREENEMVVASVLGDDVFVSGAWGLSRALPQWKNRGLENTFDESQMCIRTDPGRWLGPR
;
A
#
# COMPACT_ATOMS: atom_id res chain seq x y z
N MET A 1 4.36 14.04 -26.03
CA MET A 1 4.72 14.56 -24.69
C MET A 1 5.74 15.67 -24.85
N SER A 2 5.74 16.69 -23.98
CA SER A 2 6.75 17.75 -23.97
C SER A 2 8.07 17.26 -23.35
N ASN A 3 9.21 17.91 -23.63
CA ASN A 3 10.50 17.60 -22.98
C ASN A 3 10.38 17.67 -21.45
N ASP A 4 9.65 18.66 -20.92
CA ASP A 4 9.40 18.81 -19.49
C ASP A 4 8.71 17.59 -18.85
N SER A 5 7.88 16.87 -19.60
CA SER A 5 7.15 15.71 -19.07
C SER A 5 8.10 14.55 -18.72
N TYR A 6 9.16 14.34 -19.51
CA TYR A 6 10.17 13.31 -19.26
C TYR A 6 11.04 13.66 -18.06
N GLU A 7 11.46 14.92 -17.95
CA GLU A 7 12.25 15.40 -16.83
C GLU A 7 11.48 15.34 -15.51
N ILE A 8 10.18 15.64 -15.53
CA ILE A 8 9.32 15.52 -14.34
C ILE A 8 9.11 14.05 -13.97
N ALA A 9 8.89 13.15 -14.94
CA ALA A 9 8.81 11.72 -14.67
C ALA A 9 10.11 11.18 -14.06
N ALA A 10 11.27 11.59 -14.60
CA ALA A 10 12.58 11.22 -14.08
C ALA A 10 12.85 11.79 -12.67
N GLU A 11 12.47 13.05 -12.42
CA GLU A 11 12.57 13.66 -11.09
C GLU A 11 11.69 12.93 -10.08
N ALA A 12 10.47 12.54 -10.46
CA ALA A 12 9.58 11.78 -9.61
C ALA A 12 10.13 10.39 -9.27
N LEU A 13 10.69 9.68 -10.24
CA LEU A 13 11.30 8.37 -10.04
C LEU A 13 12.56 8.45 -9.17
N SER A 14 13.41 9.45 -9.39
CA SER A 14 14.59 9.72 -8.57
C SER A 14 14.21 9.99 -7.10
N LEU A 15 13.17 10.80 -6.87
CA LEU A 15 12.65 11.06 -5.52
C LEU A 15 11.99 9.82 -4.88
N ALA A 16 11.32 8.99 -5.68
CA ALA A 16 10.72 7.74 -5.21
C ALA A 16 11.79 6.72 -4.80
N GLU A 17 12.86 6.59 -5.60
CA GLU A 17 14.03 5.74 -5.30
C GLU A 17 14.75 6.24 -4.03
N ALA A 18 14.89 7.56 -3.86
CA ALA A 18 15.41 8.18 -2.64
C ALA A 18 14.47 8.04 -1.41
N ARG A 19 13.44 7.18 -1.51
CA ARG A 19 12.47 6.80 -0.47
C ARG A 19 11.64 7.97 0.07
N ARG A 20 11.47 9.07 -0.68
CA ARG A 20 10.70 10.27 -0.27
C ARG A 20 9.18 10.18 -0.55
N GLY A 21 8.58 9.01 -0.40
CA GLY A 21 7.13 8.79 -0.54
C GLY A 21 6.70 7.97 -1.75
N SER A 22 5.39 7.82 -1.98
CA SER A 22 4.86 7.09 -3.14
C SER A 22 4.98 7.91 -4.41
N LEU A 23 5.17 7.25 -5.57
CA LEU A 23 5.31 7.93 -6.87
C LEU A 23 4.14 8.89 -7.15
N ARG A 24 2.91 8.48 -6.79
CA ARG A 24 1.70 9.32 -6.89
C ARG A 24 1.76 10.54 -5.96
N GLY A 25 2.20 10.37 -4.71
CA GLY A 25 2.34 11.47 -3.75
C GLY A 25 3.43 12.46 -4.15
N ILE A 26 4.56 11.97 -4.67
CA ILE A 26 5.66 12.78 -5.18
C ILE A 26 5.20 13.59 -6.40
N LEU A 27 4.58 12.95 -7.39
CA LEU A 27 4.06 13.65 -8.56
C LEU A 27 2.95 14.65 -8.21
N PHE A 28 2.14 14.36 -7.19
CA PHE A 28 1.16 15.31 -6.68
C PHE A 28 1.84 16.55 -6.08
N SER A 29 2.95 16.39 -5.36
CA SER A 29 3.75 17.52 -4.85
C SER A 29 4.47 18.31 -5.95
N LEU A 30 4.78 17.67 -7.08
CA LEU A 30 5.37 18.28 -8.27
C LEU A 30 4.32 18.91 -9.21
N LYS A 31 3.01 18.92 -8.85
CA LYS A 31 1.92 19.48 -9.67
C LYS A 31 2.19 20.90 -10.17
N GLY A 32 2.88 21.72 -9.38
CA GLY A 32 3.28 23.08 -9.77
C GLY A 32 4.16 23.15 -11.02
N LYS A 33 4.90 22.08 -11.36
CA LYS A 33 5.76 21.99 -12.55
C LYS A 33 5.10 21.28 -13.75
N SER A 34 4.05 20.46 -13.56
CA SER A 34 3.50 19.57 -14.63
C SER A 34 2.20 20.01 -15.29
N GLY A 35 1.49 21.00 -14.73
CA GLY A 35 0.23 21.51 -15.29
C GLY A 35 -0.85 20.43 -15.55
N ARG A 36 -1.68 20.62 -16.59
CA ARG A 36 -2.85 19.75 -16.92
C ARG A 36 -2.50 18.29 -17.28
N ASN A 37 -1.22 17.93 -17.46
CA ASN A 37 -0.79 16.62 -18.00
C ASN A 37 -0.23 15.61 -16.96
N TRP A 38 -0.46 15.86 -15.66
CA TRP A 38 0.09 15.01 -14.60
C TRP A 38 -0.28 13.51 -14.72
N LYS A 39 -1.47 13.18 -15.26
CA LYS A 39 -1.89 11.78 -15.47
C LYS A 39 -0.99 11.06 -16.46
N SER A 40 -0.63 11.71 -17.58
CA SER A 40 0.29 11.12 -18.57
C SER A 40 1.72 11.01 -18.03
N VAL A 41 2.14 11.97 -17.19
CA VAL A 41 3.47 11.91 -16.53
C VAL A 41 3.51 10.78 -15.51
N TYR A 42 2.43 10.61 -14.74
CA TYR A 42 2.28 9.49 -13.80
C TYR A 42 2.32 8.14 -14.52
N ALA A 43 1.53 7.99 -15.59
CA ALA A 43 1.54 6.76 -16.39
C ALA A 43 2.93 6.46 -16.97
N LEU A 44 3.62 7.47 -17.51
CA LEU A 44 4.98 7.31 -18.03
C LEU A 44 5.96 6.88 -16.94
N ALA A 45 5.95 7.55 -15.79
CA ALA A 45 6.83 7.22 -14.68
C ALA A 45 6.52 5.82 -14.12
N HIS A 46 5.25 5.50 -13.92
CA HIS A 46 4.78 4.21 -13.42
C HIS A 46 5.21 3.06 -14.34
N GLU A 47 4.95 3.17 -15.64
CA GLU A 47 5.34 2.12 -16.58
C GLU A 47 6.86 2.02 -16.71
N THR A 48 7.60 3.14 -16.73
CA THR A 48 9.08 3.10 -16.73
C THR A 48 9.60 2.32 -15.52
N GLN A 49 8.98 2.51 -14.35
CA GLN A 49 9.34 1.76 -13.13
C GLN A 49 8.96 0.28 -13.24
N ARG A 50 7.77 -0.02 -13.81
CA ARG A 50 7.27 -1.38 -14.01
C ARG A 50 8.19 -2.21 -14.89
N PHE A 51 8.75 -1.62 -15.94
CA PHE A 51 9.67 -2.26 -16.88
C PHE A 51 11.15 -2.06 -16.52
N HIS A 52 11.48 -1.67 -15.28
CA HIS A 52 12.85 -1.29 -14.91
C HIS A 52 13.90 -2.37 -15.21
N GLU A 53 13.61 -3.63 -14.90
CA GLU A 53 14.55 -4.75 -15.11
C GLU A 53 14.80 -5.02 -16.60
N VAL A 54 13.72 -5.05 -17.40
CA VAL A 54 13.78 -5.19 -18.86
C VAL A 54 14.61 -4.06 -19.48
N LEU A 55 14.37 -2.82 -19.03
CA LEU A 55 15.11 -1.66 -19.52
C LEU A 55 16.56 -1.67 -19.08
N GLN A 56 16.86 -2.16 -17.88
CA GLN A 56 18.22 -2.25 -17.36
C GLN A 56 19.05 -3.20 -18.23
N ALA A 57 18.56 -4.43 -18.44
CA ALA A 57 19.26 -5.43 -19.23
C ALA A 57 19.43 -4.97 -20.69
N ALA A 58 18.42 -4.33 -21.28
CA ALA A 58 18.53 -3.78 -22.63
C ALA A 58 19.55 -2.63 -22.75
N ILE A 59 19.70 -1.81 -21.70
CA ILE A 59 20.69 -0.73 -21.65
C ILE A 59 22.12 -1.31 -21.59
N GLU A 60 22.34 -2.35 -20.78
CA GLU A 60 23.64 -3.04 -20.63
C GLU A 60 24.09 -3.71 -21.94
N GLU A 61 23.16 -4.16 -22.78
CA GLU A 61 23.49 -4.69 -24.12
C GLU A 61 23.67 -3.60 -25.19
N CYS A 62 23.39 -2.34 -24.86
CA CYS A 62 23.46 -1.21 -25.80
C CYS A 62 24.61 -0.27 -25.42
N SER A 63 25.83 -0.59 -25.85
CA SER A 63 27.06 0.12 -25.46
C SER A 63 26.96 1.67 -25.53
N PRO A 64 26.39 2.30 -26.59
CA PRO A 64 26.27 3.76 -26.62
C PRO A 64 25.36 4.37 -25.54
N VAL A 65 24.39 3.60 -25.03
CA VAL A 65 23.47 4.02 -23.98
C VAL A 65 24.00 3.62 -22.60
N GLU A 66 24.72 2.52 -22.50
CA GLU A 66 25.46 2.10 -21.30
C GLU A 66 26.57 3.09 -20.96
N GLU A 67 27.46 3.42 -21.90
CA GLU A 67 28.54 4.41 -21.73
C GLU A 67 27.97 5.78 -21.32
N LEU A 68 26.80 6.15 -21.88
CA LEU A 68 26.09 7.35 -21.46
C LEU A 68 25.68 7.26 -19.99
N CYS A 69 25.20 6.12 -19.52
CA CYS A 69 24.81 5.93 -18.12
C CYS A 69 26.03 6.00 -17.17
N GLU A 70 27.16 5.41 -17.55
CA GLU A 70 28.40 5.42 -16.76
C GLU A 70 28.96 6.83 -16.57
N GLY A 71 28.82 7.69 -17.58
CA GLY A 71 29.24 9.10 -17.52
C GLY A 71 28.38 10.00 -16.65
N LEU A 72 27.20 9.55 -16.20
CA LEU A 72 26.23 10.38 -15.46
C LEU A 72 26.42 10.28 -13.95
N ARG A 73 26.79 11.40 -13.32
CA ARG A 73 26.85 11.51 -11.84
C ARG A 73 25.51 11.86 -11.19
N ASP A 74 24.58 12.43 -11.95
CA ASP A 74 23.26 12.83 -11.47
C ASP A 74 22.24 11.70 -11.63
N ARG A 75 21.70 11.23 -10.50
CA ARG A 75 20.63 10.21 -10.43
C ARG A 75 19.37 10.61 -11.20
N LYS A 76 19.03 11.90 -11.28
CA LYS A 76 17.90 12.36 -12.10
C LYS A 76 18.14 12.08 -13.59
N LEU A 77 19.37 12.28 -14.07
CA LEU A 77 19.72 12.01 -15.48
C LEU A 77 19.71 10.51 -15.79
N TRP A 78 20.10 9.68 -14.83
CA TRP A 78 19.99 8.21 -14.94
C TRP A 78 18.54 7.76 -15.13
N TRP A 79 17.60 8.35 -14.38
CA TRP A 79 16.17 8.10 -14.58
C TRP A 79 15.67 8.67 -15.91
N LEU A 80 16.18 9.83 -16.35
CA LEU A 80 15.82 10.41 -17.64
C LEU A 80 16.16 9.47 -18.80
N VAL A 81 17.32 8.81 -18.77
CA VAL A 81 17.70 7.79 -19.78
C VAL A 81 16.66 6.68 -19.81
N ARG A 82 16.28 6.10 -18.65
CA ARG A 82 15.28 5.01 -18.59
C ARG A 82 13.92 5.41 -19.08
N VAL A 83 13.44 6.58 -18.70
CA VAL A 83 12.13 7.08 -19.17
C VAL A 83 12.15 7.24 -20.69
N LEU A 84 13.25 7.73 -21.26
CA LEU A 84 13.41 7.86 -22.71
C LEU A 84 13.54 6.50 -23.40
N CYS A 85 14.26 5.54 -22.81
CA CYS A 85 14.36 4.18 -23.33
C CYS A 85 12.98 3.51 -23.34
N TYR A 86 12.23 3.56 -22.23
CA TYR A 86 10.87 3.03 -22.15
C TYR A 86 9.99 3.59 -23.27
N ASP A 87 9.95 4.90 -23.43
CA ASP A 87 9.09 5.53 -24.45
C ASP A 87 9.56 5.20 -25.88
N ALA A 88 10.86 5.03 -26.11
CA ALA A 88 11.43 4.70 -27.42
C ALA A 88 11.23 3.22 -27.82
N THR A 89 11.12 2.30 -26.86
CA THR A 89 11.08 0.85 -27.14
C THR A 89 9.72 0.22 -26.82
N ILE A 90 9.36 0.15 -25.54
CA ILE A 90 8.20 -0.58 -25.02
C ILE A 90 6.93 0.27 -25.13
N GLY A 91 7.05 1.57 -24.86
CA GLY A 91 5.98 2.55 -24.87
C GLY A 91 5.28 2.67 -26.23
N SER A 92 4.28 3.55 -26.31
CA SER A 92 3.54 3.82 -27.56
C SER A 92 4.41 4.44 -28.69
N GLY A 93 5.72 4.58 -28.49
CA GLY A 93 6.67 5.29 -29.34
C GLY A 93 7.22 4.56 -30.56
N ARG A 94 6.69 3.39 -30.98
CA ARG A 94 7.01 2.83 -32.32
C ARG A 94 6.65 3.78 -33.49
N LYS A 95 5.90 4.87 -33.23
CA LYS A 95 5.60 5.92 -34.20
C LYS A 95 6.29 7.25 -33.83
N LYS A 96 7.44 7.48 -34.49
CA LYS A 96 8.12 8.78 -34.63
C LYS A 96 8.58 9.41 -33.31
N VAL A 97 9.81 9.11 -32.91
CA VAL A 97 10.63 9.99 -32.06
C VAL A 97 10.95 11.27 -32.85
N ARG A 98 9.96 12.13 -33.05
CA ARG A 98 10.11 13.44 -33.70
C ARG A 98 10.89 14.35 -32.75
N SER A 99 12.11 14.71 -33.16
CA SER A 99 12.87 15.89 -32.75
C SER A 99 12.85 16.18 -31.24
N ARG A 100 13.77 15.56 -30.49
CA ARG A 100 13.98 15.87 -29.06
C ARG A 100 15.26 16.68 -28.89
N LYS A 101 15.15 17.86 -28.25
CA LYS A 101 16.32 18.68 -27.87
C LYS A 101 17.02 18.03 -26.67
N GLY A 102 18.36 17.91 -26.73
CA GLY A 102 19.21 17.34 -25.67
C GLY A 102 20.12 16.22 -26.18
N SER A 103 21.35 16.14 -25.67
CA SER A 103 22.34 15.10 -26.04
C SER A 103 21.85 13.69 -25.70
N ILE A 104 21.29 13.50 -24.49
CA ILE A 104 20.76 12.22 -23.98
C ILE A 104 19.66 11.68 -24.90
N ALA A 105 18.64 12.51 -25.20
CA ALA A 105 17.52 12.07 -26.03
C ALA A 105 17.96 11.68 -27.44
N ARG A 106 18.96 12.36 -28.01
CA ARG A 106 19.52 12.02 -29.33
C ARG A 106 20.20 10.64 -29.32
N ILE A 107 20.97 10.34 -28.27
CA ILE A 107 21.67 9.05 -28.14
C ILE A 107 20.65 7.91 -28.01
N VAL A 108 19.68 8.03 -27.12
CA VAL A 108 18.63 7.00 -26.95
C VAL A 108 17.85 6.81 -28.25
N SER A 109 17.45 7.90 -28.92
CA SER A 109 16.66 7.81 -30.16
C SER A 109 17.41 7.14 -31.30
N LYS A 110 18.72 7.39 -31.43
CA LYS A 110 19.57 6.77 -32.47
C LYS A 110 19.74 5.28 -32.26
N ASN A 111 19.70 4.82 -31.01
CA ASN A 111 19.92 3.43 -30.62
C ASN A 111 18.61 2.70 -30.24
N ALA A 112 17.45 3.27 -30.55
CA ALA A 112 16.15 2.69 -30.19
C ALA A 112 15.96 1.27 -30.78
N ASN A 113 16.42 1.03 -32.01
CA ASN A 113 16.34 -0.30 -32.63
C ASN A 113 17.23 -1.32 -31.90
N VAL A 114 18.46 -0.94 -31.54
CA VAL A 114 19.38 -1.80 -30.78
C VAL A 114 18.79 -2.17 -29.43
N LEU A 115 18.17 -1.20 -28.74
CA LEU A 115 17.47 -1.44 -27.48
C LEU A 115 16.25 -2.36 -27.67
N VAL A 116 15.52 -2.26 -28.79
CA VAL A 116 14.42 -3.19 -29.10
C VAL A 116 14.98 -4.59 -29.35
N ASP A 117 16.02 -4.73 -30.17
CA ASP A 117 16.63 -6.01 -30.50
C ASP A 117 17.17 -6.73 -29.25
N ALA A 118 17.78 -5.99 -28.32
CA ALA A 118 18.20 -6.50 -27.01
C ALA A 118 17.02 -7.04 -26.18
N ILE A 119 15.91 -6.28 -26.13
CA ILE A 119 14.68 -6.73 -25.44
C ILE A 119 14.13 -8.01 -26.10
N GLU A 120 14.06 -8.07 -27.43
CA GLU A 120 13.56 -9.23 -28.16
C GLU A 120 14.44 -10.47 -27.94
N ALA A 121 15.77 -10.30 -27.94
CA ALA A 121 16.72 -11.37 -27.69
C ALA A 121 16.56 -11.98 -26.29
N GLN A 122 16.32 -11.14 -25.28
CA GLN A 122 16.12 -11.58 -23.90
C GLN A 122 14.79 -12.32 -23.66
N HIS A 123 13.77 -12.06 -24.51
CA HIS A 123 12.40 -12.56 -24.31
C HIS A 123 11.93 -13.53 -25.39
N GLY A 124 12.86 -14.09 -26.18
CA GLY A 124 12.54 -15.14 -27.15
C GLY A 124 11.87 -14.65 -28.45
N GLY A 125 12.03 -13.37 -28.80
CA GLY A 125 11.57 -12.78 -30.05
C GLY A 125 10.66 -11.57 -29.88
N GLN A 126 9.89 -11.25 -30.94
CA GLN A 126 8.99 -10.11 -30.95
C GLN A 126 7.87 -10.27 -29.92
N TRP A 127 7.64 -9.24 -29.10
CA TRP A 127 6.50 -9.20 -28.19
C TRP A 127 5.26 -8.62 -28.89
N HIS A 128 4.11 -9.26 -28.69
CA HIS A 128 2.81 -8.75 -29.17
C HIS A 128 2.13 -7.91 -28.09
N ASN A 129 2.26 -8.31 -26.83
CA ASN A 129 1.82 -7.54 -25.68
C ASN A 129 3.05 -7.11 -24.87
N ARG A 130 3.12 -5.84 -24.49
CA ARG A 130 4.24 -5.33 -23.66
C ARG A 130 4.33 -6.09 -22.34
N ASN A 131 3.20 -6.58 -21.82
CA ASN A 131 3.14 -7.36 -20.60
C ASN A 131 3.83 -8.75 -20.70
N ASP A 132 4.20 -9.19 -21.91
CA ASP A 132 4.94 -10.44 -22.13
C ASP A 132 6.42 -10.28 -21.74
N LEU A 133 6.91 -9.03 -21.72
CA LEU A 133 8.27 -8.67 -21.30
C LEU A 133 8.46 -8.67 -19.79
N LEU A 134 7.36 -8.65 -19.03
CA LEU A 134 7.43 -8.80 -17.60
C LEU A 134 7.36 -10.29 -17.34
N GLY A 135 8.47 -10.88 -16.85
CA GLY A 135 8.49 -12.27 -16.40
C GLY A 135 7.33 -12.55 -15.44
N ASN A 136 7.08 -13.82 -15.12
CA ASN A 136 5.96 -14.27 -14.27
C ASN A 136 5.91 -13.66 -12.84
N GLY A 137 6.75 -12.67 -12.51
CA GLY A 137 6.74 -11.87 -11.27
C GLY A 137 5.76 -10.69 -11.26
N ASP A 138 4.74 -10.66 -12.12
CA ASP A 138 3.61 -9.73 -11.99
C ASP A 138 2.50 -10.44 -11.19
N ASP A 139 2.74 -10.70 -9.89
CA ASP A 139 1.76 -11.29 -8.95
C ASP A 139 0.45 -10.46 -8.85
N ALA A 140 0.41 -9.28 -9.48
CA ALA A 140 -0.79 -8.46 -9.68
C ALA A 140 -1.72 -8.97 -10.79
N LYS A 141 -1.24 -9.78 -11.75
CA LYS A 141 -2.06 -10.34 -12.84
C LYS A 141 -3.00 -11.39 -12.28
N GLY A 142 -4.22 -10.98 -11.94
CA GLY A 142 -5.30 -11.88 -11.51
C GLY A 142 -5.83 -11.63 -10.10
N LEU A 143 -5.24 -10.72 -9.34
CA LEU A 143 -5.78 -10.38 -8.02
C LEU A 143 -7.06 -9.53 -8.17
N PRO A 144 -8.14 -9.89 -7.44
CA PRO A 144 -9.36 -9.09 -7.45
C PRO A 144 -9.15 -7.66 -6.96
N ARG A 145 -9.97 -6.74 -7.45
CA ARG A 145 -10.04 -5.38 -6.93
C ARG A 145 -11.04 -5.35 -5.77
N TYR A 146 -10.61 -4.80 -4.64
CA TYR A 146 -11.46 -4.63 -3.47
C TYR A 146 -11.89 -3.18 -3.26
N ALA A 147 -13.15 -2.99 -2.86
CA ALA A 147 -13.66 -1.70 -2.43
C ALA A 147 -14.64 -1.88 -1.26
N ARG A 148 -14.40 -1.18 -0.16
CA ARG A 148 -15.22 -1.26 1.05
C ARG A 148 -16.38 -0.27 0.98
N ILE A 149 -17.59 -0.72 1.32
CA ILE A 149 -18.74 0.17 1.47
C ILE A 149 -18.59 0.98 2.76
N ASN A 150 -18.90 2.28 2.69
CA ASN A 150 -18.96 3.16 3.85
C ASN A 150 -20.41 3.23 4.37
N LEU A 151 -20.69 2.51 5.45
CA LEU A 151 -22.02 2.42 6.06
C LEU A 151 -22.50 3.72 6.71
N ILE A 152 -21.62 4.73 6.83
CA ILE A 152 -22.00 6.08 7.28
C ILE A 152 -22.78 6.81 6.17
N LYS A 153 -22.45 6.52 4.89
CA LYS A 153 -22.97 7.25 3.73
C LYS A 153 -23.87 6.44 2.81
N GLY A 154 -23.90 5.12 2.96
CA GLY A 154 -24.70 4.26 2.10
C GLY A 154 -24.92 2.87 2.68
N THR A 155 -25.62 2.04 1.91
CA THR A 155 -25.89 0.64 2.27
C THR A 155 -25.29 -0.28 1.21
N ARG A 156 -25.09 -1.55 1.60
CA ARG A 156 -24.60 -2.58 0.71
C ARG A 156 -25.52 -2.79 -0.48
N GLU A 157 -26.82 -2.81 -0.23
CA GLU A 157 -27.85 -3.05 -1.24
C GLU A 157 -27.83 -1.94 -2.30
N ARG A 158 -27.73 -0.68 -1.86
CA ARG A 158 -27.62 0.46 -2.77
C ARG A 158 -26.33 0.43 -3.59
N ALA A 159 -25.19 0.14 -2.95
CA ALA A 159 -23.91 0.06 -3.66
C ALA A 159 -23.92 -1.05 -4.73
N LEU A 160 -24.45 -2.23 -4.39
CA LEU A 160 -24.58 -3.34 -5.35
C LEU A 160 -25.52 -3.01 -6.52
N SER A 161 -26.64 -2.32 -6.26
CA SER A 161 -27.57 -1.88 -7.31
C SER A 161 -26.86 -0.99 -8.33
N ILE A 162 -26.17 0.05 -7.85
CA ILE A 162 -25.45 1.02 -8.69
C ILE A 162 -24.45 0.30 -9.59
N TYR A 163 -23.56 -0.51 -9.02
CA TYR A 163 -22.53 -1.17 -9.80
C TYR A 163 -23.10 -2.17 -10.82
N ARG A 164 -24.14 -2.93 -10.46
CA ARG A 164 -24.76 -3.90 -11.38
C ARG A 164 -25.53 -3.23 -12.51
N GLU A 165 -26.24 -2.14 -12.23
CA GLU A 165 -26.94 -1.33 -13.24
C GLU A 165 -25.96 -0.69 -14.24
N GLU A 166 -24.77 -0.32 -13.77
CA GLU A 166 -23.68 0.21 -14.60
C GLU A 166 -22.87 -0.90 -15.33
N GLY A 167 -23.25 -2.17 -15.17
CA GLY A 167 -22.65 -3.30 -15.87
C GLY A 167 -21.35 -3.83 -15.26
N TYR A 168 -21.00 -3.45 -14.02
CA TYR A 168 -19.88 -4.04 -13.31
C TYR A 168 -20.21 -5.46 -12.83
N GLU A 169 -19.28 -6.38 -13.04
CA GLU A 169 -19.25 -7.64 -12.31
C GLU A 169 -18.79 -7.37 -10.87
N VAL A 170 -19.68 -7.61 -9.91
CA VAL A 170 -19.42 -7.32 -8.49
C VAL A 170 -20.06 -8.36 -7.57
N ALA A 171 -19.25 -8.84 -6.63
CA ALA A 171 -19.67 -9.72 -5.55
C ALA A 171 -19.36 -9.08 -4.19
N VAL A 172 -19.89 -9.67 -3.13
CA VAL A 172 -19.51 -9.33 -1.74
C VAL A 172 -18.51 -10.37 -1.26
N ASP A 173 -17.48 -9.94 -0.57
CA ASP A 173 -16.48 -10.83 0.00
C ASP A 173 -17.10 -11.75 1.05
N GLU A 174 -16.72 -13.02 1.03
CA GLU A 174 -17.22 -14.03 1.97
C GLU A 174 -16.73 -13.80 3.41
N HIS A 175 -15.56 -13.19 3.60
CA HIS A 175 -14.90 -13.12 4.89
C HIS A 175 -15.10 -11.77 5.59
N ILE A 176 -15.15 -10.69 4.81
CA ILE A 176 -15.26 -9.31 5.29
C ILE A 176 -16.63 -8.75 4.91
N PRO A 177 -17.51 -8.48 5.88
CA PRO A 177 -18.81 -7.86 5.61
C PRO A 177 -18.64 -6.53 4.88
N ASN A 178 -19.52 -6.27 3.90
CA ASN A 178 -19.57 -4.99 3.18
C ASN A 178 -18.29 -4.64 2.39
N LEU A 179 -17.44 -5.63 2.12
CA LEU A 179 -16.36 -5.51 1.16
C LEU A 179 -16.82 -6.01 -0.21
N LEU A 180 -16.72 -5.16 -1.23
CA LEU A 180 -17.02 -5.52 -2.61
C LEU A 180 -15.78 -6.08 -3.29
N VAL A 181 -16.00 -7.10 -4.12
CA VAL A 181 -14.98 -7.79 -4.91
C VAL A 181 -15.33 -7.61 -6.38
N PHE A 182 -14.36 -7.12 -7.15
CA PHE A 182 -14.45 -6.90 -8.58
C PHE A 182 -13.35 -7.70 -9.29
N PRO A 183 -13.54 -8.05 -10.58
CA PRO A 183 -12.51 -8.68 -11.38
C PRO A 183 -11.19 -7.90 -11.38
N SER A 184 -10.10 -8.62 -11.58
CA SER A 184 -8.77 -8.03 -11.75
C SER A 184 -8.76 -6.98 -12.86
N GLY A 185 -8.07 -5.87 -12.63
CA GLY A 185 -7.98 -4.76 -13.59
C GLY A 185 -9.13 -3.76 -13.54
N THR A 186 -10.19 -3.99 -12.75
CA THR A 186 -11.27 -3.00 -12.57
C THR A 186 -10.73 -1.68 -12.01
N ASP A 187 -11.00 -0.58 -12.72
CA ASP A 187 -10.69 0.78 -12.27
C ASP A 187 -11.94 1.46 -11.69
N LEU A 188 -11.84 1.86 -10.44
CA LEU A 188 -12.88 2.55 -9.68
C LEU A 188 -12.43 3.94 -9.21
N HIS A 189 -11.19 4.37 -9.53
CA HIS A 189 -10.60 5.57 -8.95
C HIS A 189 -11.37 6.86 -9.27
N SER A 190 -12.01 6.92 -10.44
CA SER A 190 -12.83 8.06 -10.87
C SER A 190 -14.33 7.83 -10.68
N HIS A 191 -14.73 6.70 -10.10
CA HIS A 191 -16.14 6.39 -9.91
C HIS A 191 -16.80 7.34 -8.91
N GLU A 192 -18.04 7.76 -9.17
CA GLU A 192 -18.72 8.77 -8.35
C GLU A 192 -18.85 8.38 -6.88
N THR A 193 -19.20 7.11 -6.60
CA THR A 193 -19.31 6.58 -5.24
C THR A 193 -17.99 6.66 -4.46
N VAL A 194 -16.84 6.55 -5.14
CA VAL A 194 -15.51 6.74 -4.55
C VAL A 194 -15.25 8.22 -4.27
N GLY A 195 -15.60 9.08 -5.24
CA GLY A 195 -15.51 10.54 -5.08
C GLY A 195 -16.37 11.08 -3.95
N ARG A 196 -17.58 10.54 -3.75
CA ARG A 196 -18.49 10.90 -2.65
C ARG A 196 -18.12 10.28 -1.29
N GLY A 197 -17.17 9.35 -1.27
CA GLY A 197 -16.79 8.58 -0.08
C GLY A 197 -17.84 7.57 0.38
N GLU A 198 -18.78 7.19 -0.48
CA GLU A 198 -19.75 6.10 -0.26
C GLU A 198 -19.07 4.72 -0.36
N VAL A 199 -18.02 4.65 -1.18
CA VAL A 199 -17.18 3.46 -1.36
C VAL A 199 -15.71 3.88 -1.20
N ILE A 200 -14.92 3.07 -0.51
CA ILE A 200 -13.52 3.36 -0.19
C ILE A 200 -12.65 2.23 -0.73
N LEU A 201 -11.68 2.57 -1.58
CA LEU A 201 -10.72 1.60 -2.11
C LEU A 201 -9.80 1.13 -0.99
N GLN A 202 -9.95 -0.13 -0.60
CA GLN A 202 -9.21 -0.76 0.48
C GLN A 202 -9.11 -2.26 0.23
N ASP A 203 -7.88 -2.79 0.30
CA ASP A 203 -7.62 -4.22 0.19
C ASP A 203 -8.27 -5.03 1.32
N LYS A 204 -8.62 -6.27 1.01
CA LYS A 204 -9.19 -7.23 1.95
C LYS A 204 -8.35 -7.40 3.21
N SER A 205 -7.04 -7.62 3.05
CA SER A 205 -6.10 -7.76 4.17
C SER A 205 -6.08 -6.54 5.08
N SER A 206 -6.21 -5.33 4.51
CA SER A 206 -6.29 -4.09 5.27
C SER A 206 -7.60 -3.96 6.07
N CYS A 207 -8.70 -4.56 5.60
CA CYS A 207 -9.97 -4.58 6.31
C CYS A 207 -9.95 -5.53 7.51
N MET A 208 -9.22 -6.65 7.41
CA MET A 208 -9.17 -7.69 8.45
C MET A 208 -8.77 -7.17 9.83
N ALA A 209 -7.87 -6.20 9.92
CA ALA A 209 -7.42 -5.66 11.22
C ALA A 209 -8.55 -5.01 12.03
N ALA A 210 -9.47 -4.30 11.35
CA ALA A 210 -10.62 -3.69 12.01
C ALA A 210 -11.69 -4.73 12.39
N GLU A 211 -11.87 -5.76 11.56
CA GLU A 211 -12.80 -6.87 11.82
C GLU A 211 -12.29 -7.81 12.92
N ALA A 212 -10.97 -8.00 13.02
CA ALA A 212 -10.35 -8.94 13.95
C ALA A 212 -10.59 -8.56 15.42
N ILE A 213 -10.73 -7.27 15.73
CA ILE A 213 -11.11 -6.83 17.09
C ILE A 213 -12.60 -6.99 17.39
N SER A 214 -13.43 -7.32 16.38
CA SER A 214 -14.88 -7.50 16.48
C SER A 214 -15.55 -6.46 17.39
N PRO A 215 -15.52 -5.16 17.01
CA PRO A 215 -15.94 -4.07 17.88
C PRO A 215 -17.36 -4.26 18.40
N GLN A 216 -17.62 -3.91 19.65
CA GLN A 216 -18.97 -3.92 20.21
C GLN A 216 -19.59 -2.52 20.17
N ARG A 217 -20.92 -2.48 20.15
CA ARG A 217 -21.67 -1.22 20.25
C ARG A 217 -21.23 -0.45 21.50
N ASN A 218 -21.05 0.87 21.35
CA ASN A 218 -20.61 1.76 22.41
C ASN A 218 -19.22 1.43 22.99
N TRP A 219 -18.32 0.84 22.21
CA TRP A 219 -16.89 0.87 22.54
C TRP A 219 -16.24 2.16 22.05
N LEU A 220 -15.28 2.65 22.84
CA LEU A 220 -14.27 3.59 22.38
C LEU A 220 -13.08 2.77 21.86
N VAL A 221 -12.75 2.97 20.59
CA VAL A 221 -11.67 2.23 19.91
C VAL A 221 -10.54 3.18 19.55
N LEU A 222 -9.30 2.73 19.70
CA LEU A 222 -8.11 3.49 19.35
C LEU A 222 -7.43 2.90 18.11
N ASP A 223 -7.18 3.73 17.10
CA ASP A 223 -6.28 3.44 16.00
C ASP A 223 -4.94 4.15 16.27
N ALA A 224 -3.94 3.36 16.69
CA ALA A 224 -2.69 3.87 17.27
C ALA A 224 -1.67 4.36 16.22
N CYS A 225 -1.83 3.96 14.96
CA CYS A 225 -0.97 4.32 13.83
C CYS A 225 -1.85 4.62 12.61
N ALA A 226 -2.78 5.55 12.81
CA ALA A 226 -4.00 5.66 12.02
C ALA A 226 -3.80 6.06 10.57
N ALA A 227 -2.80 6.88 10.25
CA ALA A 227 -2.72 7.40 8.91
C ALA A 227 -2.28 6.30 7.91
N PRO A 228 -2.88 6.24 6.71
CA PRO A 228 -3.70 7.28 6.11
C PRO A 228 -5.20 7.21 6.45
N GLY A 229 -5.69 6.31 7.29
CA GLY A 229 -7.06 6.38 7.83
C GLY A 229 -8.07 5.39 7.26
N ASN A 230 -7.63 4.42 6.46
CA ASN A 230 -8.53 3.40 5.93
C ASN A 230 -9.11 2.51 7.05
N LYS A 231 -8.26 2.06 7.99
CA LYS A 231 -8.70 1.28 9.16
C LYS A 231 -9.55 2.13 10.11
N THR A 232 -9.12 3.36 10.38
CA THR A 232 -9.86 4.34 11.18
C THR A 232 -11.29 4.55 10.69
N THR A 233 -11.47 4.85 9.40
CA THR A 233 -12.81 5.03 8.82
C THR A 233 -13.59 3.71 8.76
N HIS A 234 -12.92 2.56 8.75
CA HIS A 234 -13.58 1.26 8.86
C HIS A 234 -14.23 1.10 10.22
N LEU A 235 -13.46 1.32 11.29
CA LEU A 235 -13.92 1.25 12.67
C LEU A 235 -15.11 2.17 12.91
N ALA A 236 -15.03 3.42 12.41
CA ALA A 236 -16.13 4.37 12.50
C ALA A 236 -17.38 3.87 11.77
N SER A 237 -17.21 3.28 10.58
CA SER A 237 -18.32 2.70 9.80
C SER A 237 -18.97 1.51 10.51
N ILE A 238 -18.19 0.61 11.11
CA ILE A 238 -18.69 -0.54 11.88
C ILE A 238 -19.46 -0.06 13.11
N LEU A 239 -18.88 0.83 13.92
CA LEU A 239 -19.52 1.32 15.15
C LEU A 239 -20.77 2.15 14.85
N SER A 240 -20.76 2.91 13.76
CA SER A 240 -21.93 3.67 13.30
C SER A 240 -23.08 2.75 12.87
N SER A 241 -22.79 1.68 12.11
CA SER A 241 -23.82 0.73 11.66
C SER A 241 -24.45 -0.07 12.81
N MET A 242 -23.73 -0.25 13.92
CA MET A 242 -24.25 -0.82 15.17
C MET A 242 -25.10 0.19 15.99
N GLY A 243 -25.25 1.43 15.52
CA GLY A 243 -25.98 2.48 16.23
C GLY A 243 -25.28 2.91 17.52
N SER A 244 -23.95 2.97 17.52
CA SER A 244 -23.17 3.51 18.65
C SER A 244 -23.59 4.94 18.98
N THR A 245 -23.78 5.23 20.26
CA THR A 245 -24.14 6.56 20.77
C THR A 245 -22.95 7.35 21.30
N ILE A 246 -21.77 6.74 21.39
CA ILE A 246 -20.54 7.40 21.86
C ILE A 246 -19.98 8.30 20.75
N ARG A 247 -19.58 9.52 21.08
CA ARG A 247 -18.93 10.47 20.17
C ARG A 247 -17.78 11.19 20.89
N PRO A 248 -16.54 11.19 20.35
CA PRO A 248 -16.09 10.31 19.27
C PRO A 248 -16.09 8.84 19.73
N CYS A 249 -16.41 7.90 18.83
CA CYS A 249 -16.27 6.46 19.12
C CYS A 249 -14.92 5.87 18.66
N VAL A 250 -14.15 6.64 17.88
CA VAL A 250 -12.79 6.27 17.46
C VAL A 250 -11.82 7.39 17.79
N LEU A 251 -10.71 7.05 18.44
CA LEU A 251 -9.54 7.90 18.58
C LEU A 251 -8.51 7.50 17.51
N ALA A 252 -7.95 8.46 16.78
CA ALA A 252 -7.03 8.19 15.67
C ALA A 252 -5.75 8.98 15.87
N LEU A 253 -4.63 8.27 16.07
CA LEU A 253 -3.32 8.88 16.34
C LEU A 253 -2.36 8.65 15.18
N ASP A 254 -1.65 9.69 14.76
CA ASP A 254 -0.47 9.54 13.91
C ASP A 254 0.52 10.66 14.20
N ARG A 255 1.81 10.36 14.18
CA ARG A 255 2.86 11.34 14.51
C ARG A 255 3.33 12.14 13.30
N ASP A 256 3.17 11.61 12.08
CA ASP A 256 3.68 12.25 10.87
C ASP A 256 2.68 13.30 10.36
N GLU A 257 3.10 14.57 10.32
CA GLU A 257 2.24 15.69 9.91
C GLU A 257 1.58 15.47 8.53
N LYS A 258 2.35 15.00 7.53
CA LYS A 258 1.84 14.87 6.15
C LYS A 258 0.81 13.75 6.06
N ARG A 259 1.10 12.61 6.69
CA ARG A 259 0.17 11.48 6.75
C ARG A 259 -1.06 11.83 7.61
N PHE A 260 -0.87 12.58 8.68
CA PHE A 260 -1.94 13.05 9.55
C PHE A 260 -2.95 13.94 8.81
N GLN A 261 -2.50 14.83 7.92
CA GLN A 261 -3.42 15.61 7.08
C GLN A 261 -4.22 14.70 6.13
N ILE A 262 -3.59 13.67 5.54
CA ILE A 262 -4.29 12.69 4.70
C ILE A 262 -5.36 11.92 5.50
N LEU A 263 -5.06 11.56 6.75
CA LEU A 263 -6.01 10.96 7.68
C LEU A 263 -7.23 11.86 7.89
N LYS A 264 -7.02 13.15 8.21
CA LYS A 264 -8.11 14.11 8.38
C LYS A 264 -8.96 14.26 7.12
N ASP A 265 -8.33 14.38 5.95
CA ASP A 265 -9.03 14.49 4.68
C ASP A 265 -9.88 13.25 4.39
N ARG A 266 -9.40 12.06 4.72
CA ARG A 266 -10.14 10.81 4.52
C ARG A 266 -11.28 10.64 5.53
N VAL A 267 -11.08 11.04 6.79
CA VAL A 267 -12.15 11.07 7.80
C VAL A 267 -13.27 12.00 7.35
N LYS A 268 -12.92 13.20 6.88
CA LYS A 268 -13.88 14.16 6.30
C LYS A 268 -14.58 13.61 5.07
N ASN A 269 -13.82 13.05 4.12
CA ASN A 269 -14.40 12.45 2.91
C ASN A 269 -15.31 11.26 3.22
N ALA A 270 -15.04 10.51 4.29
CA ALA A 270 -15.92 9.43 4.75
C ALA A 270 -17.17 9.94 5.50
N GLY A 271 -17.24 11.24 5.84
CA GLY A 271 -18.31 11.80 6.66
C GLY A 271 -18.24 11.35 8.13
N ALA A 272 -17.04 11.04 8.62
CA ALA A 272 -16.82 10.46 9.95
C ALA A 272 -16.29 11.48 10.97
N GLU A 273 -16.42 12.80 10.71
CA GLU A 273 -15.83 13.87 11.54
C GLU A 273 -16.36 13.85 12.99
N ASP A 274 -17.65 13.55 13.18
CA ASP A 274 -18.24 13.45 14.53
C ASP A 274 -17.94 12.11 15.22
N LEU A 275 -17.53 11.08 14.45
CA LEU A 275 -17.26 9.74 14.94
C LEU A 275 -15.79 9.55 15.35
N VAL A 276 -14.88 10.32 14.74
CA VAL A 276 -13.44 10.13 14.84
C VAL A 276 -12.75 11.39 15.35
N GLN A 277 -12.06 11.28 16.48
CA GLN A 277 -11.15 12.33 16.94
C GLN A 277 -9.72 12.02 16.44
N CYS A 278 -9.22 12.85 15.53
CA CYS A 278 -7.84 12.77 15.05
C CYS A 278 -6.91 13.63 15.91
N THR A 279 -5.85 13.02 16.46
CA THR A 279 -4.84 13.73 17.26
C THR A 279 -3.45 13.43 16.72
N ARG A 280 -2.65 14.48 16.46
CA ARG A 280 -1.28 14.32 15.99
C ARG A 280 -0.33 14.16 17.17
N THR A 281 0.14 12.95 17.40
CA THR A 281 0.99 12.61 18.55
C THR A 281 1.76 11.31 18.28
N ASP A 282 2.86 11.11 19.01
CA ASP A 282 3.46 9.78 19.09
C ASP A 282 2.57 8.90 19.98
N PHE A 283 2.33 7.66 19.55
CA PHE A 283 1.56 6.71 20.35
C PHE A 283 2.30 6.37 21.64
N LEU A 284 3.63 6.23 21.60
CA LEU A 284 4.43 5.89 22.78
C LEU A 284 4.49 7.02 23.82
N SER A 285 4.07 8.23 23.48
CA SER A 285 4.00 9.34 24.45
C SER A 285 2.65 9.46 25.16
N ILE A 286 1.69 8.57 24.84
CA ILE A 286 0.39 8.56 25.50
C ILE A 286 0.51 7.92 26.87
N ASP A 287 -0.10 8.55 27.88
CA ASP A 287 -0.35 7.88 29.16
C ASP A 287 -1.64 7.05 29.06
N PRO A 288 -1.58 5.71 29.13
CA PRO A 288 -2.75 4.84 29.01
C PRO A 288 -3.79 5.05 30.12
N ALA A 289 -3.39 5.59 31.27
CA ALA A 289 -4.29 5.87 32.39
C ALA A 289 -5.01 7.23 32.28
N SER A 290 -4.56 8.10 31.37
CA SER A 290 -5.14 9.42 31.16
C SER A 290 -6.45 9.38 30.36
N LYS A 291 -7.34 10.36 30.56
CA LYS A 291 -8.53 10.52 29.71
C LYS A 291 -8.14 11.10 28.34
N PRO A 292 -8.79 10.68 27.24
CA PRO A 292 -9.83 9.65 27.14
C PRO A 292 -9.29 8.21 27.01
N PHE A 293 -7.98 8.02 27.00
CA PHE A 293 -7.31 6.74 26.71
C PHE A 293 -7.64 5.61 27.68
N CYS A 294 -7.86 5.93 28.95
CA CYS A 294 -8.27 4.94 29.94
C CYS A 294 -9.66 4.35 29.70
N ASP A 295 -10.50 4.94 28.83
CA ASP A 295 -11.82 4.39 28.48
C ASP A 295 -11.79 3.47 27.24
N VAL A 296 -10.65 3.37 26.56
CA VAL A 296 -10.49 2.58 25.33
C VAL A 296 -10.71 1.10 25.65
N LYS A 297 -11.53 0.43 24.83
CA LYS A 297 -11.83 -1.01 24.96
C LYS A 297 -11.07 -1.87 23.96
N ALA A 298 -10.72 -1.33 22.81
CA ALA A 298 -10.00 -2.05 21.77
C ALA A 298 -8.97 -1.15 21.07
N ILE A 299 -7.86 -1.74 20.63
CA ILE A 299 -6.82 -1.04 19.87
C ILE A 299 -6.59 -1.75 18.54
N VAL A 300 -6.55 -0.98 17.45
CA VAL A 300 -5.94 -1.40 16.18
C VAL A 300 -4.54 -0.79 16.10
N LEU A 301 -3.55 -1.66 15.95
CA LEU A 301 -2.14 -1.31 15.85
C LEU A 301 -1.58 -1.76 14.50
N ASP A 302 -1.47 -0.82 13.57
CA ASP A 302 -0.92 -1.02 12.21
C ASP A 302 0.35 -0.18 12.00
N PRO A 303 1.47 -0.57 12.63
CA PRO A 303 2.68 0.24 12.65
C PRO A 303 3.38 0.27 11.28
N SER A 304 4.37 1.14 11.17
CA SER A 304 5.24 1.16 9.99
C SER A 304 5.96 -0.19 9.85
N CYS A 305 5.89 -0.74 8.64
CA CYS A 305 6.42 -2.05 8.28
C CYS A 305 7.38 -1.95 7.08
N SER A 306 8.10 -3.02 6.74
CA SER A 306 8.92 -3.08 5.51
C SER A 306 8.10 -2.85 4.24
N GLY A 307 6.84 -3.26 4.24
CA GLY A 307 5.88 -3.18 3.14
C GLY A 307 6.15 -4.22 2.06
N SER A 308 6.83 -5.31 2.40
CA SER A 308 7.22 -6.40 1.51
C SER A 308 6.04 -7.20 0.96
N GLY A 309 4.86 -7.13 1.60
CA GLY A 309 3.63 -7.78 1.13
C GLY A 309 2.75 -6.90 0.21
N LEU A 310 3.19 -5.69 -0.13
CA LEU A 310 2.43 -4.81 -1.03
C LEU A 310 2.75 -5.16 -2.48
N VAL A 311 1.76 -5.69 -3.21
CA VAL A 311 1.87 -6.16 -4.61
C VAL A 311 2.44 -5.09 -5.57
N ASN A 312 2.18 -3.81 -5.31
CA ASN A 312 2.69 -2.70 -6.14
C ASN A 312 4.01 -2.09 -5.65
N ARG A 313 4.61 -2.61 -4.58
CA ARG A 313 6.00 -2.31 -4.24
C ARG A 313 6.85 -3.36 -4.94
N VAL A 314 7.15 -3.11 -6.22
CA VAL A 314 8.33 -3.70 -6.87
C VAL A 314 9.48 -3.55 -5.88
N SER A 315 10.08 -4.67 -5.50
CA SER A 315 11.18 -4.77 -4.56
C SER A 315 12.34 -3.91 -5.02
N VAL A 316 12.36 -2.64 -4.60
CA VAL A 316 13.54 -1.80 -4.76
C VAL A 316 14.53 -2.24 -3.69
N SER A 317 15.31 -3.27 -3.98
CA SER A 317 16.49 -3.61 -3.20
C SER A 317 17.73 -3.68 -4.09
N LYS A 318 18.28 -2.51 -4.39
CA LYS A 318 19.73 -2.28 -4.39
C LYS A 318 20.23 -1.91 -2.98
N SER A 319 19.68 -2.50 -1.93
CA SER A 319 20.30 -2.47 -0.59
C SER A 319 21.06 -3.77 -0.42
N SER A 320 22.29 -3.71 0.09
CA SER A 320 22.98 -4.93 0.50
C SER A 320 22.11 -5.71 1.49
N ASP A 321 22.21 -7.04 1.47
CA ASP A 321 21.42 -7.91 2.35
C ASP A 321 21.56 -7.50 3.83
N GLU A 322 22.74 -7.02 4.22
CA GLU A 322 23.01 -6.51 5.58
C GLU A 322 22.19 -5.26 5.94
N GLU A 323 22.05 -4.29 5.05
CA GLU A 323 21.26 -3.08 5.32
C GLU A 323 19.77 -3.41 5.44
N HIS A 324 19.31 -4.37 4.65
CA HIS A 324 17.93 -4.85 4.69
C HIS A 324 17.63 -5.55 6.02
N VAL A 325 18.51 -6.45 6.47
CA VAL A 325 18.40 -7.13 7.78
C VAL A 325 18.40 -6.10 8.92
N LYS A 326 19.37 -5.18 8.95
CA LYS A 326 19.44 -4.12 10.00
C LYS A 326 18.19 -3.25 10.03
N ARG A 327 17.58 -2.97 8.88
CA ARG A 327 16.33 -2.20 8.79
C ARG A 327 15.15 -3.02 9.34
N LEU A 328 15.07 -4.29 8.99
CA LEU A 328 14.03 -5.20 9.44
C LEU A 328 14.04 -5.33 10.97
N ASP A 329 15.22 -5.53 11.55
CA ASP A 329 15.39 -5.61 13.01
C ASP A 329 14.94 -4.33 13.73
N LYS A 330 15.30 -3.15 13.19
CA LYS A 330 14.87 -1.86 13.75
C LYS A 330 13.35 -1.70 13.71
N LEU A 331 12.71 -2.12 12.62
CA LEU A 331 11.25 -2.07 12.49
C LEU A 331 10.58 -3.02 13.50
N ALA A 332 11.04 -4.28 13.56
CA ALA A 332 10.56 -5.27 14.52
C ALA A 332 10.71 -4.79 15.97
N HIS A 333 11.83 -4.15 16.32
CA HIS A 333 12.04 -3.60 17.65
C HIS A 333 11.00 -2.52 18.00
N VAL A 334 10.77 -1.55 17.11
CA VAL A 334 9.75 -0.51 17.31
C VAL A 334 8.35 -1.11 17.41
N GLN A 335 8.04 -2.12 16.59
CA GLN A 335 6.76 -2.82 16.62
C GLN A 335 6.50 -3.52 17.96
N LYS A 336 7.53 -4.14 18.55
CA LYS A 336 7.45 -4.72 19.91
C LYS A 336 7.14 -3.66 20.96
N LEU A 337 7.82 -2.51 20.92
CA LEU A 337 7.56 -1.41 21.86
C LEU A 337 6.11 -0.89 21.76
N LEU A 338 5.62 -0.69 20.55
CA LEU A 338 4.24 -0.25 20.30
C LEU A 338 3.22 -1.28 20.78
N LEU A 339 3.47 -2.57 20.53
CA LEU A 339 2.56 -3.63 20.97
C LEU A 339 2.52 -3.74 22.50
N LYS A 340 3.68 -3.72 23.17
CA LYS A 340 3.74 -3.68 24.65
C LYS A 340 2.99 -2.48 25.21
N HIS A 341 3.14 -1.31 24.58
CA HIS A 341 2.43 -0.11 25.01
C HIS A 341 0.91 -0.25 24.81
N ALA A 342 0.43 -0.79 23.70
CA ALA A 342 -0.99 -1.06 23.49
C ALA A 342 -1.58 -2.00 24.56
N LEU A 343 -0.84 -3.02 24.96
CA LEU A 343 -1.27 -3.98 26.00
C LEU A 343 -1.24 -3.41 27.42
N SER A 344 -0.62 -2.25 27.64
CA SER A 344 -0.61 -1.57 28.95
C SER A 344 -1.86 -0.71 29.24
N PHE A 345 -2.79 -0.61 28.28
CA PHE A 345 -4.01 0.18 28.48
C PHE A 345 -4.97 -0.54 29.45
N PRO A 346 -5.40 0.11 30.55
CA PRO A 346 -6.00 -0.58 31.70
C PRO A 346 -7.37 -1.22 31.41
N ASN A 347 -8.11 -0.68 30.43
CA ASN A 347 -9.45 -1.13 30.10
C ASN A 347 -9.55 -1.77 28.70
N VAL A 348 -8.42 -1.93 28.01
CA VAL A 348 -8.36 -2.58 26.71
C VAL A 348 -8.47 -4.08 26.89
N VAL A 349 -9.40 -4.70 26.17
CA VAL A 349 -9.66 -6.15 26.24
C VAL A 349 -9.21 -6.88 24.99
N ILE A 350 -8.93 -6.15 23.90
CA ILE A 350 -8.48 -6.73 22.63
C ILE A 350 -7.58 -5.76 21.86
N VAL A 351 -6.51 -6.29 21.27
CA VAL A 351 -5.61 -5.56 20.38
C VAL A 351 -5.45 -6.35 19.09
N SER A 352 -5.71 -5.71 17.94
CA SER A 352 -5.31 -6.25 16.64
C SER A 352 -3.99 -5.64 16.23
N TYR A 353 -2.94 -6.45 16.20
CA TYR A 353 -1.66 -6.12 15.60
C TYR A 353 -1.62 -6.60 14.15
N SER A 354 -1.32 -5.70 13.21
CA SER A 354 -1.21 -6.05 11.79
C SER A 354 -0.01 -5.40 11.13
N THR A 355 0.56 -6.05 10.13
CA THR A 355 1.54 -5.42 9.24
C THR A 355 1.22 -5.72 7.77
N CYS A 356 1.89 -4.96 6.90
CA CYS A 356 1.96 -5.13 5.46
C CYS A 356 3.21 -5.92 5.02
N SER A 357 3.75 -6.78 5.89
CA SER A 357 5.01 -7.52 5.69
C SER A 357 4.78 -9.01 5.55
N ILE A 358 5.59 -9.66 4.71
CA ILE A 358 5.67 -11.13 4.63
C ILE A 358 6.71 -11.72 5.62
N TYR A 359 7.52 -10.89 6.26
CA TYR A 359 8.60 -11.35 7.13
C TYR A 359 8.08 -11.73 8.52
N ARG A 360 8.45 -12.92 8.99
CA ARG A 360 8.08 -13.40 10.33
C ARG A 360 8.67 -12.54 11.45
N GLU A 361 9.78 -11.88 11.16
CA GLU A 361 10.51 -10.93 12.01
C GLU A 361 9.63 -9.75 12.44
N GLU A 362 8.73 -9.31 11.56
CA GLU A 362 7.76 -8.24 11.80
C GLU A 362 6.38 -8.78 12.19
N ASN A 363 6.19 -10.09 12.29
CA ASN A 363 4.88 -10.70 12.45
C ASN A 363 4.88 -11.65 13.66
N GLU A 364 4.97 -12.96 13.40
CA GLU A 364 4.89 -14.01 14.42
C GLU A 364 5.96 -13.85 15.52
N MET A 365 7.17 -13.42 15.17
CA MET A 365 8.26 -13.23 16.16
C MET A 365 8.07 -11.97 17.02
N VAL A 366 7.36 -10.95 16.55
CA VAL A 366 6.98 -9.80 17.39
C VAL A 366 5.98 -10.26 18.44
N VAL A 367 4.95 -10.99 18.01
CA VAL A 367 3.89 -11.51 18.89
C VAL A 367 4.47 -12.47 19.93
N ALA A 368 5.25 -13.48 19.51
CA ALA A 368 5.88 -14.43 20.41
C ALA A 368 6.79 -13.74 21.44
N SER A 369 7.57 -12.74 20.99
CA SER A 369 8.47 -11.99 21.87
C SER A 369 7.76 -11.11 22.90
N VAL A 370 6.54 -10.63 22.60
CA VAL A 370 5.76 -9.81 23.54
C VAL A 370 4.99 -10.69 24.52
N LEU A 371 4.38 -11.78 24.03
CA LEU A 371 3.65 -12.71 24.89
C LEU A 371 4.55 -13.51 25.82
N GLY A 372 5.81 -13.75 25.45
CA GLY A 372 6.79 -14.42 26.30
C GLY A 372 7.46 -13.55 27.36
N ASP A 373 7.10 -12.26 27.48
CA ASP A 373 7.61 -11.37 28.52
C ASP A 373 6.77 -11.51 29.80
N ASP A 374 7.42 -11.69 30.95
CA ASP A 374 6.83 -12.06 32.25
C ASP A 374 5.63 -11.18 32.65
N VAL A 375 5.66 -9.89 32.28
CA VAL A 375 4.58 -8.94 32.56
C VAL A 375 3.27 -9.34 31.85
N PHE A 376 3.36 -9.89 30.64
CA PHE A 376 2.18 -10.25 29.84
C PHE A 376 1.75 -11.70 30.08
N VAL A 377 2.70 -12.59 30.41
CA VAL A 377 2.41 -13.95 30.88
C VAL A 377 1.57 -13.90 32.17
N SER A 378 1.95 -13.03 33.11
CA SER A 378 1.21 -12.84 34.37
C SER A 378 -0.09 -12.03 34.20
N GLY A 379 -0.16 -11.19 33.16
CA GLY A 379 -1.31 -10.31 32.85
C GLY A 379 -2.48 -10.97 32.10
N ALA A 380 -2.44 -12.28 31.84
CA ALA A 380 -3.48 -13.06 31.15
C ALA A 380 -3.79 -12.64 29.70
N TRP A 381 -2.85 -12.01 29.00
CA TRP A 381 -2.96 -11.82 27.56
C TRP A 381 -2.73 -13.13 26.82
N GLY A 382 -3.59 -13.43 25.85
CA GLY A 382 -3.47 -14.62 24.99
C GLY A 382 -3.91 -14.31 23.57
N LEU A 383 -3.65 -15.25 22.65
CA LEU A 383 -4.10 -15.12 21.27
C LEU A 383 -5.56 -15.56 21.11
N SER A 384 -6.30 -14.80 20.32
CA SER A 384 -7.67 -15.14 19.92
C SER A 384 -7.70 -15.57 18.45
N ARG A 385 -8.51 -16.58 18.13
CA ARG A 385 -8.67 -17.09 16.76
C ARG A 385 -9.60 -16.17 15.97
N ALA A 386 -9.12 -14.97 15.66
CA ALA A 386 -9.85 -14.00 14.85
C ALA A 386 -10.12 -14.55 13.44
N LEU A 387 -11.27 -14.21 12.87
CA LEU A 387 -11.71 -14.63 11.54
C LEU A 387 -11.53 -16.16 11.34
N PRO A 388 -12.26 -17.00 12.11
CA PRO A 388 -12.08 -18.47 12.11
C PRO A 388 -12.26 -19.12 10.74
N GLN A 389 -13.07 -18.52 9.87
CA GLN A 389 -13.33 -18.93 8.49
C GLN A 389 -12.10 -18.76 7.57
N TRP A 390 -11.16 -17.86 7.91
CA TRP A 390 -9.94 -17.69 7.13
C TRP A 390 -9.02 -18.90 7.29
N LYS A 391 -8.50 -19.46 6.20
CA LYS A 391 -7.74 -20.72 6.27
C LYS A 391 -6.24 -20.54 6.45
N ASN A 392 -5.66 -19.48 5.89
CA ASN A 392 -4.22 -19.28 5.87
C ASN A 392 -3.75 -18.63 7.18
N ARG A 393 -2.99 -19.38 7.99
CA ARG A 393 -2.55 -18.98 9.33
C ARG A 393 -1.07 -18.64 9.37
N GLY A 394 -0.56 -18.29 10.56
CA GLY A 394 0.85 -18.00 10.79
C GLY A 394 1.77 -19.16 10.42
N LEU A 395 3.06 -18.84 10.24
CA LEU A 395 4.05 -19.84 9.87
C LEU A 395 4.27 -20.87 10.98
N GLU A 396 4.11 -22.14 10.64
CA GLU A 396 4.38 -23.28 11.50
C GLU A 396 5.79 -23.20 12.11
N ASN A 397 5.94 -23.73 13.33
CA ASN A 397 7.19 -23.79 14.07
C ASN A 397 7.82 -22.42 14.43
N THR A 398 7.08 -21.32 14.30
CA THR A 398 7.56 -20.02 14.81
C THR A 398 7.39 -19.91 16.31
N PHE A 399 6.23 -20.35 16.83
CA PHE A 399 5.90 -20.55 18.25
C PHE A 399 4.61 -21.38 18.37
N ASP A 400 4.32 -21.92 19.56
CA ASP A 400 3.23 -22.89 19.79
C ASP A 400 1.86 -22.44 19.27
N GLU A 401 1.53 -21.15 19.42
CA GLU A 401 0.24 -20.59 19.02
C GLU A 401 0.28 -19.82 17.68
N SER A 402 1.33 -20.03 16.86
CA SER A 402 1.47 -19.39 15.54
C SER A 402 0.25 -19.58 14.62
N GLN A 403 -0.49 -20.68 14.78
CA GLN A 403 -1.74 -20.97 14.06
C GLN A 403 -2.91 -20.03 14.40
N MET A 404 -2.78 -19.22 15.45
CA MET A 404 -3.75 -18.17 15.80
C MET A 404 -3.52 -16.89 14.99
N CYS A 405 -2.33 -16.70 14.43
CA CYS A 405 -2.03 -15.58 13.54
C CYS A 405 -2.68 -15.76 12.16
N ILE A 406 -2.93 -14.65 11.46
CA ILE A 406 -3.53 -14.62 10.13
C ILE A 406 -2.46 -14.23 9.11
N ARG A 407 -2.37 -14.94 7.98
CA ARG A 407 -1.54 -14.53 6.83
C ARG A 407 -2.36 -14.36 5.56
N THR A 408 -2.05 -13.31 4.82
CA THR A 408 -2.67 -12.98 3.53
C THR A 408 -1.58 -12.85 2.46
N ASP A 409 -0.95 -13.95 2.09
CA ASP A 409 0.12 -13.94 1.09
C ASP A 409 -0.50 -13.84 -0.33
N PRO A 410 -0.12 -12.83 -1.15
CA PRO A 410 -0.73 -12.60 -2.47
C PRO A 410 -0.68 -13.81 -3.41
N GLY A 411 0.41 -14.58 -3.41
CA GLY A 411 0.60 -15.75 -4.27
C GLY A 411 -0.01 -17.07 -3.78
N ARG A 412 -0.51 -17.12 -2.53
CA ARG A 412 -1.20 -18.32 -2.00
C ARG A 412 -2.73 -18.21 -2.09
N TRP A 413 -3.25 -17.02 -2.40
CA TRP A 413 -4.68 -16.78 -2.48
C TRP A 413 -5.14 -16.80 -3.94
N LEU A 414 -5.36 -18.01 -4.47
CA LEU A 414 -6.32 -18.20 -5.55
C LEU A 414 -7.69 -17.94 -4.92
N GLY A 415 -8.31 -16.81 -5.25
CA GLY A 415 -9.63 -16.43 -4.73
C GLY A 415 -10.71 -17.51 -4.99
N PRO A 416 -11.96 -17.29 -4.55
CA PRO A 416 -13.04 -18.19 -4.93
C PRO A 416 -13.07 -18.30 -6.47
N ARG A 417 -13.03 -19.54 -6.97
CA ARG A 417 -13.29 -19.83 -8.39
C ARG A 417 -14.74 -19.54 -8.73
#